data_AF-D4J4A1-F1
#
_entry.id   AF-D4J4A1-F1
#
_cell.length_a   1.000
_cell.length_b   1.000
_cell.length_c   1.000
_cell.angle_alpha   90.00
_cell.angle_beta   90.00
_cell.angle_gamma   90.00
#
_symmetry.space_group_name_H-M   'P 1'
#
loop_
_entity.id
_entity.type
_entity.pdbx_description
1 polymer ?
#
loop_
_entity_poly.entity_id
_entity_poly.type
_entity_poly.pdbx_seq_one_letter_code
_entity_poly.pdbx_strand_id
1 'polypeptide(L)' 'MPFIAPELIIQAKQMDLLTYLKNYEPYELVKFSGNTYCTRTHDSLKISNGKWIWWSRGIGGRSALDYLINGNAQSRGD' A
#
# COMPACT_ATOMS: atom_id res chain seq x y z
N MET A 1 -10.25 14.69 -3.93
CA MET A 1 -9.98 13.94 -2.69
C MET A 1 -10.69 12.60 -2.80
N PRO A 2 -10.00 11.45 -2.81
CA PRO A 2 -10.71 10.18 -2.65
C PRO A 2 -11.37 10.22 -1.27
N PHE A 3 -12.69 10.01 -1.19
CA PHE A 3 -13.39 9.90 0.07
C PHE A 3 -13.01 8.55 0.69
N ILE A 4 -11.88 8.52 1.39
CA ILE A 4 -11.52 7.39 2.23
C ILE A 4 -12.38 7.52 3.48
N ALA A 5 -13.19 6.51 3.77
CA ALA A 5 -14.00 6.51 4.97
C ALA A 5 -13.09 6.75 6.20
N PRO A 6 -13.48 7.62 7.14
CA PRO A 6 -12.65 7.91 8.32
C PRO A 6 -12.31 6.64 9.12
N GLU A 7 -13.19 5.65 9.09
CA GLU A 7 -12.95 4.32 9.66
C GLU A 7 -11.79 3.58 8.99
N LEU A 8 -11.70 3.64 7.65
CA LEU A 8 -10.57 3.10 6.88
C LEU A 8 -9.26 3.80 7.23
N ILE A 9 -9.28 5.11 7.51
CA ILE A 9 -8.09 5.87 7.95
C ILE A 9 -7.63 5.39 9.32
N ILE A 10 -8.55 5.21 10.27
CA ILE A 10 -8.25 4.73 11.63
C ILE A 10 -7.67 3.31 11.56
N GLN A 11 -8.27 2.44 10.76
CA GLN A 11 -7.80 1.08 10.54
C GLN A 11 -6.41 1.07 9.88
N ALA A 12 -6.22 1.83 8.80
CA ALA A 12 -4.94 1.91 8.08
C ALA A 12 -3.80 2.48 8.93
N LYS A 13 -4.12 3.29 9.95
CA LYS A 13 -3.14 3.80 10.91
C LYS A 13 -2.62 2.72 11.86
N GLN A 14 -3.44 1.71 12.15
CA GLN A 14 -3.13 0.64 13.10
C GLN A 14 -2.52 -0.61 12.43
N MET A 15 -2.64 -0.75 11.11
CA MET A 15 -2.15 -1.92 10.38
C MET A 15 -1.06 -1.59 9.36
N ASP A 16 -0.24 -2.60 9.05
CA ASP A 16 0.73 -2.54 7.97
C ASP A 16 0.07 -2.64 6.59
N LEU A 17 0.80 -2.23 5.54
CA LEU A 17 0.28 -2.22 4.17
C LEU A 17 -0.11 -3.61 3.64
N LEU A 18 0.63 -4.66 4.01
CA LEU A 18 0.31 -6.01 3.53
C LEU A 18 -1.03 -6.48 4.10
N THR A 19 -1.26 -6.22 5.39
CA THR A 19 -2.53 -6.53 6.05
C THR A 19 -3.69 -5.75 5.42
N TYR A 20 -3.49 -4.45 5.14
CA TYR A 20 -4.48 -3.64 4.44
C TYR A 20 -4.84 -4.21 3.07
N LEU A 21 -3.85 -4.45 2.21
CA LEU A 21 -4.09 -4.96 0.86
C LEU A 21 -4.76 -6.34 0.89
N LYS A 22 -4.38 -7.24 1.82
CA LYS A 22 -5.04 -8.54 1.95
C LYS A 22 -6.52 -8.44 2.33
N ASN A 23 -6.89 -7.47 3.18
CA ASN A 23 -8.26 -7.33 3.66
C ASN A 23 -9.17 -6.57 2.69
N TYR A 24 -8.65 -5.54 2.01
CA TYR A 24 -9.45 -4.61 1.21
C TYR A 24 -9.23 -4.75 -0.30
N GLU A 25 -8.00 -5.03 -0.74
CA GLU A 25 -7.63 -5.06 -2.17
C GLU A 25 -6.74 -6.27 -2.51
N PRO A 26 -7.16 -7.52 -2.20
CA PRO A 26 -6.30 -8.69 -2.33
C PRO A 26 -5.90 -8.98 -3.78
N TYR A 27 -6.69 -8.48 -4.75
CA TYR A 27 -6.44 -8.60 -6.18
C TYR A 27 -5.25 -7.75 -6.65
N GLU A 28 -4.93 -6.67 -5.94
CA GLU A 28 -3.72 -5.88 -6.21
C GLU A 28 -2.47 -6.63 -5.76
N LEU A 29 -2.58 -7.52 -4.77
CA LEU A 29 -1.41 -8.15 -4.18
C LEU A 29 -0.84 -9.26 -5.08
N VAL A 30 0.40 -9.09 -5.52
CA VAL A 30 1.14 -10.08 -6.30
C VAL A 30 2.36 -10.54 -5.50
N LYS A 31 2.54 -11.85 -5.36
CA LYS A 31 3.71 -12.41 -4.69
C LYS A 31 4.93 -12.26 -5.60
N PHE A 32 5.98 -11.61 -5.10
CA PHE A 32 7.22 -11.41 -5.85
C PHE A 32 8.25 -12.50 -5.54
N SER A 33 8.68 -12.62 -4.29
CA SER A 33 9.64 -13.65 -3.84
C SER A 33 9.66 -13.75 -2.32
N GLY A 34 9.77 -14.97 -1.77
CA GLY A 34 9.78 -15.21 -0.33
C GLY A 34 8.58 -14.57 0.37
N ASN A 35 8.86 -13.70 1.35
CA ASN A 35 7.88 -12.88 2.07
C ASN A 35 7.69 -11.46 1.48
N THR A 36 8.15 -11.25 0.24
CA THR A 36 8.05 -9.99 -0.48
C THR A 36 6.89 -10.02 -1.46
N TYR A 37 6.05 -8.98 -1.39
CA TYR A 37 4.91 -8.76 -2.26
C TYR A 37 5.08 -7.46 -3.03
N CYS A 38 4.43 -7.36 -4.18
CA CYS A 38 4.27 -6.12 -4.94
C CYS A 38 2.80 -5.91 -5.28
N THR A 39 2.45 -4.73 -5.80
CA THR A 39 1.11 -4.49 -6.32
C THR A 39 1.06 -4.74 -7.82
N ARG A 40 -0.11 -5.14 -8.35
CA ARG A 40 -0.34 -5.34 -9.78
C ARG A 40 -0.21 -4.02 -10.54
N THR A 41 -0.75 -2.94 -9.97
CA THR A 41 -0.68 -1.60 -10.56
C THR A 41 0.71 -0.98 -10.47
N HIS A 42 1.48 -1.30 -9.41
CA HIS A 42 2.81 -0.77 -9.20
C HIS A 42 3.81 -1.90 -8.88
N ASP A 43 4.55 -2.33 -9.89
CA ASP A 43 5.53 -3.42 -9.82
C ASP A 43 6.77 -3.08 -8.97
N SER A 44 7.14 -1.81 -8.97
CA SER A 44 8.24 -1.19 -8.21
C SER A 44 7.89 -0.96 -6.74
N LEU A 45 6.63 -1.12 -6.34
CA LEU A 45 6.25 -1.17 -4.94
C LEU A 45 6.63 -2.55 -4.39
N LYS A 46 7.47 -2.60 -3.36
CA LYS A 46 7.84 -3.82 -2.64
C LYS A 46 7.39 -3.73 -1.19
N ILE A 47 6.78 -4.80 -0.70
CA ILE A 47 6.22 -4.92 0.64
C ILE A 47 6.84 -6.15 1.29
N SER A 48 7.47 -5.98 2.45
CA SER A 48 8.12 -7.06 3.18
C SER A 48 8.27 -6.69 4.66
N ASN A 49 8.09 -7.66 5.56
CA ASN A 49 8.34 -7.49 7.01
C ASN A 49 7.65 -6.25 7.62
N GLY A 50 6.40 -5.99 7.26
CA GLY A 50 5.63 -4.83 7.76
C GLY A 50 6.14 -3.47 7.27
N LYS A 51 6.98 -3.46 6.23
CA LYS A 51 7.51 -2.26 5.58
C LYS A 51 7.17 -2.30 4.10
N TRP A 52 7.12 -1.13 3.48
CA TRP A 52 6.98 -1.02 2.05
C TRP A 52 7.87 0.10 1.50
N ILE A 53 8.28 -0.04 0.25
CA ILE A 53 9.05 0.95 -0.49
C ILE A 53 8.56 0.98 -1.93
N TRP A 54 8.31 2.18 -2.44
CA TRP A 54 8.03 2.46 -3.83
C TRP A 54 9.30 2.97 -4.50
N TRP A 55 10.07 2.06 -5.08
CA TRP A 55 11.40 2.37 -5.62
C TRP A 55 11.38 3.47 -6.68
N SER A 56 10.44 3.41 -7.63
CA SER A 56 10.34 4.42 -8.69
C SER A 56 10.01 5.83 -8.19
N ARG A 57 9.50 5.96 -6.97
CA ARG A 57 9.18 7.26 -6.35
C ARG A 57 10.12 7.64 -5.20
N GLY A 58 10.96 6.72 -4.73
CA GLY A 58 11.82 6.96 -3.56
C GLY A 58 11.06 7.15 -2.25
N ILE A 59 9.82 6.66 -2.15
CA ILE A 59 8.96 6.81 -0.97
C ILE A 59 8.85 5.45 -0.28
N GLY A 60 8.83 5.41 1.04
CA GLY A 60 8.58 4.19 1.80
C GLY A 60 7.88 4.47 3.11
N GLY A 61 7.38 3.41 3.74
CA GLY A 61 6.62 3.54 4.98
C GLY A 61 6.47 2.21 5.70
N ARG A 62 5.76 2.27 6.83
CA ARG A 62 5.46 1.10 7.67
C ARG A 62 3.96 0.86 7.74
N SER A 63 3.19 1.94 7.89
CA SER A 63 1.74 1.85 7.99
C SER A 63 1.09 1.81 6.60
N ALA A 64 -0.12 1.26 6.55
CA ALA A 64 -0.97 1.40 5.37
C ALA A 64 -1.38 2.86 5.17
N LEU A 65 -1.52 3.64 6.25
CA LEU A 65 -1.83 5.07 6.15
C LEU A 65 -0.75 5.85 5.37
N ASP A 66 0.53 5.59 5.63
CA ASP A 66 1.63 6.21 4.88
C ASP A 66 1.49 5.95 3.37
N TYR A 67 1.03 4.75 3.01
CA TYR A 67 0.79 4.36 1.62
C TYR A 67 -0.46 5.02 1.05
N LEU A 68 -1.54 5.16 1.83
CA LEU A 68 -2.74 5.84 1.35
C LEU A 68 -2.49 7.33 1.10
N ILE A 69 -1.69 7.98 1.95
CA ILE A 69 -1.34 9.40 1.81
C ILE A 69 -0.37 9.62 0.65
N ASN A 70 0.69 8.81 0.54
CA ASN A 70 1.77 9.06 -0.42
C ASN A 70 1.67 8.21 -1.70
N GLY A 71 1.08 7.02 -1.60
CA GLY A 71 0.99 6.01 -2.64
C GLY A 71 -0.29 6.10 -3.48
N ASN A 72 -1.43 6.39 -2.86
CA ASN A 72 -2.74 6.37 -3.52
C ASN A 72 -3.27 7.77 -3.92
N ALA A 73 -2.58 8.84 -3.50
CA ALA A 73 -3.00 10.22 -3.78
C ALA A 73 -2.83 10.63 -5.26
N GLN A 74 -2.16 9.83 -6.10
CA GLN A 74 -1.74 10.27 -7.44
C GLN A 74 -2.15 9.34 -8.58
N SER A 75 -2.67 8.15 -8.31
CA SER A 75 -3.12 7.17 -9.30
C SER A 75 -4.58 7.34 -9.75
N ARG A 76 -5.29 8.36 -9.25
CA ARG A 76 -6.69 8.68 -9.63
C ARG A 76 -6.81 9.95 -10.47
N GLY A 77 -5.76 10.29 -11.21
CA GLY A 77 -5.71 11.44 -12.10
C GLY A 77 -5.00 11.10 -13.40
N ASP A 78 -5.52 10.09 -14.10
CA ASP A 78 -5.34 9.86 -15.54
C ASP A 78 -6.64 9.23 -16.09
#